data_AF-W1X6I0-F1
#
_entry.id   AF-W1X6I0-F1
#
_cell.length_a   1.000
_cell.length_b   1.000
_cell.length_c   1.000
_cell.angle_alpha   90.00
_cell.angle_beta   90.00
_cell.angle_gamma   90.00
#
_symmetry.space_group_name_H-M   'P 1'
#
loop_
_entity.id
_entity.type
_entity.pdbx_description
1 polymer ?
#
loop_
_entity_poly.entity_id
_entity_poly.type
_entity_poly.pdbx_seq_one_letter_code
_entity_poly.pdbx_strand_id
1 'polypeptide(L)' 'IFERSSQIPFRVEFFGDEVDGIRLFNPENQISIQNVEHVCVHPATDIIFTKADYKSAQKKIENLLSINLLLLIETEHVYS' A
#
# COMPACT_ATOMS: atom_id res chain seq x y z
N ILE A 1 -14.65 2.34 4.18
CA ILE A 1 -13.69 2.10 3.08
C ILE A 1 -13.56 3.37 2.25
N PHE A 2 -12.36 3.93 2.19
CA PHE A 2 -12.03 5.08 1.35
C PHE A 2 -11.39 4.54 0.07
N GLU A 3 -12.23 4.27 -0.93
CA GLU A 3 -11.78 3.73 -2.21
C GLU A 3 -11.14 4.85 -3.06
N ARG A 4 -9.93 4.64 -3.58
CA ARG A 4 -9.14 5.71 -4.23
C ARG A 4 -9.84 6.30 -5.45
N SER A 5 -10.64 5.51 -6.14
CA SER A 5 -11.40 5.91 -7.33
C SER A 5 -12.75 6.57 -7.01
N SER A 6 -13.18 6.57 -5.74
CA SER A 6 -14.46 7.13 -5.31
C SER A 6 -14.30 8.50 -4.66
N GLN A 7 -15.26 9.39 -4.91
CA GLN A 7 -15.29 10.73 -4.30
C GLN A 7 -15.70 10.70 -2.81
N ILE A 8 -16.53 9.72 -2.42
CA ILE A 8 -17.04 9.58 -1.06
C ILE A 8 -16.87 8.14 -0.57
N PRO A 9 -16.65 7.94 0.75
CA PRO A 9 -16.38 6.62 1.29
C PRO A 9 -17.62 5.74 1.38
N PHE A 10 -17.35 4.44 1.41
CA PHE A 10 -18.34 3.40 1.63
C PHE A 10 -18.31 2.94 3.08
N ARG A 11 -19.49 2.71 3.67
CA ARG A 11 -19.70 1.99 4.92
C ARG A 11 -20.25 0.61 4.56
N VAL A 12 -19.58 -0.43 5.04
CA VAL A 12 -20.05 -1.82 4.91
C VAL A 12 -20.53 -2.25 6.28
N GLU A 13 -21.81 -2.61 6.36
CA GLU A 13 -22.50 -3.06 7.58
C GLU A 13 -22.60 -4.58 7.54
N PHE A 14 -22.29 -5.22 8.66
CA PHE A 14 -22.23 -6.67 8.77
C PHE A 14 -23.26 -7.18 9.78
N PHE A 15 -23.83 -8.35 9.48
CA PHE A 15 -24.58 -9.17 10.43
C PHE A 15 -23.86 -10.52 10.56
N GLY A 16 -23.04 -10.66 11.62
CA GLY A 16 -22.13 -11.79 11.73
C GLY A 16 -21.02 -11.72 10.67
N ASP A 17 -20.91 -12.76 9.86
CA ASP A 17 -20.00 -12.88 8.71
C ASP A 17 -20.65 -12.50 7.37
N GLU A 18 -21.94 -12.13 7.38
CA GLU A 18 -22.67 -11.67 6.20
C GLU A 18 -22.66 -10.15 6.07
N VAL A 19 -22.59 -9.66 4.83
CA VAL A 19 -22.77 -8.24 4.52
C VAL A 19 -24.27 -7.94 4.51
N ASP A 20 -24.72 -7.13 5.46
CA ASP A 20 -26.12 -6.69 5.60
C ASP A 20 -26.43 -5.49 4.68
N GLY A 21 -25.45 -4.60 4.49
CA GLY A 21 -25.63 -3.46 3.61
C GLY A 21 -24.37 -2.68 3.29
N ILE A 22 -24.41 -1.95 2.17
CA ILE A 22 -23.33 -1.07 1.75
C ILE A 22 -23.93 0.32 1.48
N ARG A 23 -23.31 1.35 2.05
CA ARG A 23 -23.77 2.74 1.92
C ARG A 23 -22.64 3.67 1.56
N LEU A 24 -22.89 4.66 0.71
CA LEU A 24 -22.06 5.86 0.69
C LEU A 24 -22.43 6.73 1.88
N PHE A 25 -21.44 7.37 2.51
CA PHE A 25 -21.69 8.26 3.64
C PHE A 25 -20.79 9.49 3.57
N ASN A 26 -21.23 10.57 4.21
CA ASN A 26 -20.41 11.77 4.37
C ASN A 26 -19.43 11.57 5.53
N PRO A 27 -18.11 11.64 5.31
CA PRO A 27 -17.11 11.37 6.35
C PRO A 27 -17.11 12.40 7.48
N GLU A 28 -17.49 13.64 7.21
CA GLU A 28 -17.44 14.75 8.18
C GLU A 28 -18.51 14.60 9.27
N ASN A 29 -19.73 14.22 8.88
CA ASN A 29 -20.87 14.15 9.79
C ASN A 29 -21.37 12.71 10.03
N GLN A 30 -20.76 11.72 9.38
CA GLN A 30 -21.10 10.30 9.51
C GLN A 30 -22.53 9.93 9.06
N ILE A 31 -23.19 10.78 8.27
CA ILE A 31 -24.54 10.54 7.76
C ILE A 31 -24.50 9.74 6.46
N SER A 32 -25.36 8.72 6.37
CA SER A 32 -25.58 7.93 5.14
C SER A 32 -26.18 8.79 4.03
N ILE A 33 -25.68 8.61 2.81
CA ILE A 33 -26.13 9.33 1.61
C ILE A 33 -26.99 8.42 0.75
N GLN A 34 -26.46 7.26 0.33
CA GLN A 34 -27.18 6.32 -0.53
C GLN A 34 -26.80 4.88 -0.22
N ASN A 35 -27.73 3.95 -0.44
CA ASN A 35 -27.44 2.52 -0.45
C ASN A 35 -26.90 2.10 -1.83
N VAL A 36 -26.00 1.12 -1.84
CA VAL A 36 -25.47 0.50 -3.07
C VAL A 36 -25.43 -1.02 -2.90
N GLU A 37 -25.59 -1.76 -3.98
CA GLU A 37 -25.58 -3.23 -3.96
C GLU A 37 -24.15 -3.79 -3.96
N HIS A 38 -23.21 -3.09 -4.61
CA HIS A 38 -21.84 -3.55 -4.79
C HIS A 38 -20.83 -2.40 -4.64
N VAL A 39 -19.62 -2.74 -4.20
CA VAL A 39 -18.44 -1.86 -4.24
C VAL A 39 -17.25 -2.66 -4.75
N CYS A 40 -16.47 -2.06 -5.65
CA CYS A 40 -15.17 -2.60 -6.06
C CYS A 40 -14.08 -1.84 -5.30
N VAL A 41 -13.25 -2.58 -4.55
CA VAL A 41 -12.13 -2.01 -3.78
C VAL A 41 -10.83 -2.36 -4.49
N HIS A 42 -10.13 -1.35 -4.98
CA HIS A 42 -8.87 -1.56 -5.68
C HIS A 42 -7.70 -1.59 -4.69
N PRO A 43 -6.58 -2.25 -5.05
CA PRO A 43 -5.36 -2.14 -4.27
C PRO A 43 -4.97 -0.68 -4.02
N ALA A 44 -4.59 -0.38 -2.78
CA ALA A 44 -4.12 0.95 -2.41
C ALA A 44 -2.74 1.29 -3.00
N THR A 45 -2.03 0.30 -3.55
CA THR A 45 -0.72 0.42 -4.18
C THR A 45 -0.77 -0.11 -5.61
N ASP A 46 -0.01 0.54 -6.52
CA ASP A 46 0.02 0.14 -7.93
C ASP A 46 0.83 -1.15 -8.16
N ILE A 47 1.75 -1.47 -7.24
CA ILE A 47 2.56 -2.68 -7.26
C ILE A 47 2.30 -3.47 -5.98
N ILE A 48 2.11 -4.77 -6.14
CA ILE A 48 1.94 -5.72 -5.03
C ILE A 48 3.25 -6.49 -4.88
N PHE A 49 4.02 -6.15 -3.85
CA PHE A 49 5.26 -6.87 -3.54
C PHE A 49 4.96 -8.06 -2.62
N THR A 50 5.52 -9.21 -2.97
CA THR A 50 5.54 -10.38 -2.10
C THR A 50 6.65 -10.25 -1.05
N LYS A 51 6.57 -11.04 0.02
CA LYS A 51 7.65 -11.15 1.02
C LYS A 51 8.99 -11.56 0.38
N ALA A 52 8.95 -12.36 -0.68
CA ALA A 52 10.15 -12.79 -1.42
C ALA A 52 10.78 -11.64 -2.21
N ASP A 53 9.96 -10.75 -2.78
CA ASP A 53 10.42 -9.54 -3.48
C ASP A 53 11.15 -8.60 -2.52
N TYR A 54 10.56 -8.35 -1.34
CA TYR A 54 11.20 -7.56 -0.29
C TYR A 54 12.55 -8.14 0.12
N LYS A 55 12.63 -9.45 0.36
CA LYS A 55 13.87 -10.12 0.75
C LYS A 55 14.95 -10.03 -0.34
N SER A 56 14.55 -10.20 -1.60
CA SER A 56 15.45 -10.11 -2.75
C SER A 56 15.95 -8.68 -2.93
N ALA A 57 15.06 -7.70 -2.83
CA ALA A 57 15.40 -6.28 -2.93
C ALA A 57 16.34 -5.86 -1.79
N GLN A 58 16.07 -6.27 -0.55
CA GLN A 58 16.93 -6.02 0.60
C GLN A 58 18.35 -6.51 0.35
N LYS A 59 18.51 -7.80 -0.01
CA LYS A 59 19.83 -8.39 -0.28
C LYS A 59 20.56 -7.66 -1.41
N LYS A 60 19.83 -7.25 -2.45
CA LYS A 60 20.42 -6.51 -3.58
C LYS A 60 20.91 -5.13 -3.15
N ILE A 61 20.14 -4.41 -2.35
CA ILE A 61 20.52 -3.10 -1.79
C ILE A 61 21.75 -3.25 -0.89
N GLU A 62 21.75 -4.22 0.03
CA GLU A 62 22.88 -4.48 0.92
C GLU A 62 24.17 -4.75 0.14
N ASN A 63 24.12 -5.64 -0.86
CA ASN A 63 25.27 -5.94 -1.70
C ASN A 63 25.79 -4.71 -2.46
N LEU A 64 24.89 -3.89 -3.02
CA LEU A 64 25.27 -2.67 -3.74
C LEU A 64 25.95 -1.65 -2.80
N LEU A 65 25.45 -1.50 -1.58
CA LEU A 65 26.07 -0.66 -0.57
C LEU A 65 27.47 -1.16 -0.18
N SER A 66 27.63 -2.47 0.01
CA SER A 66 28.94 -3.06 0.31
C SER A 66 29.96 -2.86 -0.80
N ILE A 67 29.55 -3.03 -2.07
CA ILE A 67 30.42 -2.80 -3.23
C ILE A 67 30.83 -1.33 -3.33
N ASN A 68 29.88 -0.40 -3.19
CA ASN A 68 30.18 1.03 -3.26
C ASN A 68 31.15 1.47 -2.15
N LEU A 69 30.98 0.93 -0.93
CA LEU A 69 31.90 1.22 0.17
C LEU A 69 33.31 0.71 -0.12
N LEU A 70 33.44 -0.50 -0.68
CA LEU A 70 34.73 -1.05 -1.08
C LEU A 70 35.43 -0.17 -2.12
N LEU A 71 34.69 0.24 -3.16
CA LEU A 71 35.22 1.12 -4.20
C LEU A 71 35.70 2.46 -3.64
N LEU A 72 34.97 3.05 -2.69
CA LEU A 72 35.39 4.30 -2.05
C LEU A 72 36.70 4.14 -1.29
N ILE A 73 36.86 3.06 -0.53
CA ILE A 73 38.10 2.77 0.21
C ILE A 73 39.27 2.56 -0.75
N GLU A 74 39.07 1.79 -1.83
CA GLU A 74 40.09 1.57 -2.86
C GLU A 74 40.49 2.89 -3.55
N THR A 75 39.54 3.78 -3.83
CA THR A 75 39.86 5.08 -4.41
C THR A 75 40.66 5.96 -3.46
N GLU A 76 40.33 6.01 -2.16
CA GLU A 76 41.09 6.80 -1.18
C GLU A 76 42.55 6.33 -1.04
N HIS A 77 42.80 5.00 -1.12
CA HIS A 77 44.17 4.45 -1.08
C HIS A 77 45.00 4.73 -2.34
N VAL A 78 44.36 4.98 -3.49
CA VAL A 78 45.07 5.32 -4.74
C VAL A 78 45.50 6.79 -4.77
N TYR A 79 44.83 7.67 -4.01
CA TYR A 79 45.13 9.10 -3.94
C TYR A 79 45.96 9.51 -2.71
N SER A 80 46.38 8.56 -1.86
CA SER A 80 47.29 8.76 -0.72
C SER A 80 48.71 8.28 -1.04
#